data_AF-W9HF12-F1
#
_entry.id   AF-W9HF12-F1
#
_cell.length_a   1.000
_cell.length_b   1.000
_cell.length_c   1.000
_cell.angle_alpha   90.00
_cell.angle_beta   90.00
_cell.angle_gamma   90.00
#
_symmetry.space_group_name_H-M   'P 1'
#
loop_
_entity.id
_entity.type
_entity.pdbx_description
1 polymer ?
#
loop_
_entity_poly.entity_id
_entity_poly.type
_entity_poly.pdbx_seq_one_letter_code
_entity_poly.pdbx_strand_id
1 'polypeptide(L)'
;MPSTIICKMSNDRSTHRNPKTDLRECAGQGCFLCLESDNQGQYAILVRCRRPTKASHIIGCTRDWDCTSNPKPIYEGTMPWDSACESDDEIYRRLIDTCYQHLGWWKRWLPYFGITEVLEVNFQFAGFVEPDGRYPIRMNPIDLKNVSEECERIIARHPTDPYFDLNDICLNDSQHSEQCLIGMQEWSQPCIKVEAEEAEQRRKRLLFLPHLKECARDPARANGLYTLEGLAQESCIYDIKGSSQVVLPLPYQKFQGTAWMRGIHFILGWQTDRMHIELPFRVSCAWFGVASIWLSLVLWRGVGGDWGTAFAFAQVVAASVAIIVTYVRS
;
A
#
# COMPACT_ATOMS: atom_id res chain seq x y z
N MET A 1 9.40 32.57 -70.45
CA MET A 1 9.24 31.11 -70.35
C MET A 1 8.74 30.76 -68.96
N PRO A 2 7.90 29.71 -68.84
CA PRO A 2 6.73 29.59 -67.97
C PRO A 2 7.09 28.83 -66.66
N SER A 3 6.24 28.58 -65.65
CA SER A 3 4.84 28.15 -65.70
C SER A 3 4.19 28.28 -64.32
N THR A 4 2.97 28.83 -64.32
CA THR A 4 1.95 28.54 -63.31
C THR A 4 1.44 27.11 -63.51
N ILE A 5 1.56 26.20 -62.53
CA ILE A 5 0.78 24.95 -62.52
C ILE A 5 0.34 24.59 -61.08
N ILE A 6 -0.94 24.88 -60.83
CA ILE A 6 -2.02 23.98 -60.36
C ILE A 6 -1.86 23.27 -59.01
N CYS A 7 -2.79 23.62 -58.10
CA CYS A 7 -3.25 22.80 -56.99
C CYS A 7 -3.63 21.39 -57.46
N LYS A 8 -3.02 20.35 -56.89
CA LYS A 8 -3.64 19.02 -56.82
C LYS A 8 -4.01 18.77 -55.36
N MET A 9 -5.32 18.78 -55.10
CA MET A 9 -5.89 18.15 -53.91
C MET A 9 -5.47 16.69 -53.91
N SER A 10 -4.64 16.29 -52.95
CA SER A 10 -4.60 14.92 -52.46
C SER A 10 -5.23 14.92 -51.08
N ASN A 11 -6.42 14.34 -51.04
CA ASN A 11 -7.25 14.20 -49.86
C ASN A 11 -6.75 12.98 -49.08
N ASP A 12 -5.77 13.17 -48.20
CA ASP A 12 -5.43 12.17 -47.17
C ASP A 12 -5.70 12.77 -45.79
N ARG A 13 -6.92 12.51 -45.31
CA ARG A 13 -7.23 12.51 -43.89
C ARG A 13 -6.47 11.34 -43.24
N SER A 14 -5.23 11.57 -42.85
CA SER A 14 -4.63 10.81 -41.75
C SER A 14 -4.63 11.70 -40.51
N THR A 15 -5.70 11.59 -39.73
CA THR A 15 -5.68 11.91 -38.31
C THR A 15 -4.59 11.06 -37.66
N HIS A 16 -3.36 11.58 -37.63
CA HIS A 16 -2.34 11.15 -36.68
C HIS A 16 -2.84 11.50 -35.27
N ARG A 17 -3.71 10.65 -34.73
CA ARG A 17 -3.77 10.47 -33.29
C ARG A 17 -2.39 9.96 -32.90
N ASN A 18 -1.57 10.83 -32.33
CA ASN A 18 -0.44 10.36 -31.52
C ASN A 18 -1.00 9.30 -30.57
N PRO A 19 -0.46 8.06 -30.55
CA PRO A 19 -0.81 7.13 -29.51
C PRO A 19 -0.40 7.84 -28.21
N LYS A 20 -1.35 8.07 -27.31
CA LYS A 20 -1.04 8.49 -25.94
C LYS A 20 -0.02 7.48 -25.42
N THR A 21 1.25 7.88 -25.37
CA THR A 21 2.28 7.11 -24.71
C THR A 21 1.79 6.96 -23.28
N ASP A 22 1.50 5.73 -22.87
CA ASP A 22 0.96 5.47 -21.54
C ASP A 22 1.99 5.97 -20.53
N LEU A 23 1.66 7.00 -19.75
CA LEU A 23 2.56 7.62 -18.77
C LEU A 23 3.16 6.58 -17.79
N ARG A 24 2.52 5.41 -17.70
CA ARG A 24 2.93 4.20 -16.99
C ARG A 24 4.24 3.58 -17.48
N GLU A 25 4.58 3.69 -18.76
CA GLU A 25 5.84 3.14 -19.30
C GLU A 25 7.06 4.03 -19.00
N CYS A 26 6.80 5.31 -18.72
CA CYS A 26 7.83 6.30 -18.38
C CYS A 26 8.11 6.40 -16.87
N ALA A 27 7.35 5.70 -16.02
CA ALA A 27 7.58 5.72 -14.57
C ALA A 27 8.95 5.10 -14.25
N GLY A 28 9.85 5.92 -13.69
CA GLY A 28 11.18 5.50 -13.24
C GLY A 28 11.19 4.87 -11.86
N GLN A 29 10.02 4.76 -11.20
CA GLN A 29 9.85 4.28 -9.84
C GLN A 29 8.70 3.28 -9.71
N GLY A 30 8.66 2.54 -8.62
CA GLY A 30 7.58 1.61 -8.32
C GLY A 30 7.69 1.00 -6.94
N CYS A 31 6.59 0.39 -6.51
CA CYS A 31 6.51 -0.39 -5.28
C CYS A 31 6.15 -1.84 -5.62
N PHE A 32 6.54 -2.78 -4.76
CA PHE A 32 6.21 -4.18 -4.94
C PHE A 32 4.96 -4.55 -4.17
N LEU A 33 3.95 -5.00 -4.93
CA LEU A 33 2.79 -5.67 -4.37
C LEU A 33 3.12 -7.16 -4.25
N CYS A 34 3.23 -7.64 -3.02
CA CYS A 34 3.42 -9.05 -2.71
C CYS A 34 2.05 -9.73 -2.57
N LEU A 35 1.91 -10.91 -3.16
CA LEU A 35 0.67 -11.70 -3.13
C LEU A 35 1.01 -13.17 -2.90
N GLU A 36 0.04 -13.88 -2.33
CA GLU A 36 0.09 -15.32 -2.14
C GLU A 36 -1.16 -15.97 -2.73
N SER A 37 -0.97 -17.06 -3.46
CA SER A 37 -2.05 -17.82 -4.08
C SER A 37 -1.74 -19.31 -3.98
N ASP A 38 -2.74 -20.11 -3.61
CA ASP A 38 -2.59 -21.57 -3.43
C ASP A 38 -1.97 -22.27 -4.65
N ASN A 39 -2.27 -21.78 -5.85
CA ASN A 39 -1.82 -22.39 -7.10
C ASN A 39 -0.46 -21.85 -7.60
N GLN A 40 -0.06 -20.66 -7.16
CA GLN A 40 1.09 -19.93 -7.73
C GLN A 40 2.17 -19.63 -6.69
N GLY A 41 1.91 -19.96 -5.42
CA GLY A 41 2.80 -19.62 -4.31
C GLY A 41 2.88 -18.11 -4.08
N GLN A 42 4.04 -17.69 -3.59
CA GLN A 42 4.34 -16.30 -3.24
C GLN A 42 5.04 -15.60 -4.41
N TYR A 43 4.52 -14.43 -4.79
CA TYR A 43 5.10 -13.64 -5.87
C TYR A 43 4.92 -12.13 -5.61
N ALA A 44 5.81 -11.34 -6.20
CA ALA A 44 5.74 -9.89 -6.22
C ALA A 44 5.40 -9.40 -7.63
N ILE A 45 4.65 -8.31 -7.70
CA ILE A 45 4.37 -7.57 -8.92
C ILE A 45 4.86 -6.15 -8.72
N LEU A 46 5.61 -5.65 -9.70
CA LEU A 46 6.06 -4.27 -9.71
C LEU A 46 4.92 -3.34 -10.15
N VAL A 47 4.37 -2.59 -9.19
CA VAL A 47 3.40 -1.53 -9.46
C VAL A 47 4.15 -0.22 -9.60
N ARG A 48 4.30 0.21 -10.86
CA ARG A 48 4.97 1.46 -11.20
C ARG A 48 4.23 2.66 -10.60
N CYS A 49 4.97 3.64 -10.12
CA CYS A 49 4.45 4.91 -9.63
C CYS A 49 5.40 6.06 -9.96
N ARG A 50 4.96 7.30 -9.74
CA ARG A 50 5.82 8.49 -9.83
C ARG A 50 5.81 9.25 -8.52
N ARG A 51 6.97 9.33 -7.88
CA ARG A 51 7.22 10.20 -6.73
C ARG A 51 8.34 11.18 -7.08
N PRO A 52 8.48 12.29 -6.34
CA PRO A 52 9.65 13.12 -6.42
C PRO A 52 10.85 12.28 -5.95
N THR A 53 11.90 12.18 -6.77
CA THR A 53 13.06 11.32 -6.46
C THR A 53 13.96 11.90 -5.34
N LYS A 54 13.74 13.14 -4.90
CA LYS A 54 14.33 13.76 -3.69
C LYS A 54 13.76 15.17 -3.48
N ALA A 55 13.91 15.69 -2.25
CA ALA A 55 13.69 17.11 -1.97
C ALA A 55 14.54 17.97 -2.91
N SER A 56 13.95 19.00 -3.48
CA SER A 56 14.60 19.92 -4.40
C SER A 56 15.92 20.41 -3.82
N HIS A 57 17.05 20.15 -4.50
CA HIS A 57 18.34 20.64 -4.05
C HIS A 57 18.33 22.17 -4.04
N ILE A 58 18.65 22.78 -2.90
CA ILE A 58 18.81 24.22 -2.79
C ILE A 58 20.16 24.56 -3.46
N ILE A 59 20.12 25.10 -4.67
CA ILE A 59 21.31 25.54 -5.43
C ILE A 59 21.76 26.95 -5.07
N GLY A 60 20.99 27.67 -4.27
CA GLY A 60 21.38 28.98 -3.77
C GLY A 60 20.33 29.60 -2.87
N CYS A 61 20.57 30.83 -2.45
CA CYS A 61 19.57 31.67 -1.80
C CYS A 61 19.55 33.02 -2.52
N THR A 62 18.37 33.61 -2.63
CA THR A 62 18.27 35.01 -3.07
C THR A 62 18.94 35.89 -2.02
N ARG A 63 20.03 36.56 -2.41
CA ARG A 63 20.58 37.68 -1.63
C ARG A 63 19.78 38.92 -2.01
N ASP A 64 18.74 39.22 -1.23
CA ASP A 64 18.21 40.59 -1.23
C ASP A 64 19.25 41.48 -0.57
N TRP A 65 19.57 42.59 -1.23
CA TRP A 65 20.50 43.61 -0.71
C TRP A 65 19.90 44.39 0.47
N ASP A 66 18.57 44.35 0.60
CA ASP A 66 17.84 44.90 1.73
C ASP A 66 17.76 43.86 2.85
N CYS A 67 18.48 44.09 3.95
CA CYS A 67 18.62 43.21 5.11
C CYS A 67 17.31 43.00 5.92
N THR A 68 16.15 43.13 5.30
CA THR A 68 14.82 43.05 5.90
C THR A 68 14.01 41.83 5.47
N SER A 69 14.39 41.14 4.39
CA SER A 69 13.71 39.92 3.93
C SER A 69 14.52 38.66 4.29
N ASN A 70 13.84 37.65 4.87
CA ASN A 70 14.43 36.33 5.06
C ASN A 70 14.83 35.76 3.67
N PRO A 71 16.07 35.28 3.51
CA PRO A 71 16.56 34.80 2.22
C PRO A 71 15.69 33.63 1.73
N LYS A 72 15.18 33.71 0.49
CA LYS A 72 14.41 32.62 -0.10
C LYS A 72 15.35 31.62 -0.78
N PRO A 73 15.24 30.31 -0.49
CA PRO A 73 16.03 29.29 -1.18
C PRO A 73 15.70 29.26 -2.68
N ILE A 74 16.73 29.14 -3.50
CA ILE A 74 16.66 28.91 -4.94
C ILE A 74 16.86 27.41 -5.13
N TYR A 75 15.84 26.75 -5.66
CA TYR A 75 15.84 25.31 -5.90
C TYR A 75 16.34 24.99 -7.30
N GLU A 76 17.00 23.84 -7.45
CA GLU A 76 17.44 23.31 -8.74
C GLU A 76 16.23 23.17 -9.66
N GLY A 77 16.39 23.64 -10.91
CA GLY A 77 15.34 23.60 -11.91
C GLY A 77 14.98 22.14 -12.23
N THR A 78 13.91 21.64 -11.60
CA THR A 78 13.36 20.32 -11.88
C THR A 78 12.57 20.41 -13.19
N MET A 79 12.71 19.42 -14.09
CA MET A 79 11.90 19.42 -15.30
C MET A 79 10.40 19.37 -14.92
N PRO A 80 9.48 19.95 -15.70
CA PRO A 80 8.04 19.94 -15.36
C PRO A 80 7.48 18.53 -15.10
N TRP A 81 8.03 17.52 -15.77
CA TRP A 81 7.66 16.11 -15.61
C TRP A 81 8.22 15.44 -14.35
N ASP A 82 9.28 16.00 -13.76
CA ASP A 82 9.85 15.56 -12.48
C ASP A 82 9.05 16.08 -11.27
N SER A 83 8.22 17.11 -11.49
CA SER A 83 7.30 17.66 -10.49
C SER A 83 5.94 16.92 -10.42
N ALA A 84 5.66 16.03 -11.38
CA ALA A 84 4.41 15.29 -11.45
C ALA A 84 4.42 14.12 -10.42
N CYS A 85 4.09 14.44 -9.17
CA CYS A 85 3.85 13.45 -8.12
C CYS A 85 2.48 12.80 -8.32
N GLU A 86 2.44 11.47 -8.38
CA GLU A 86 1.18 10.73 -8.21
C GLU A 86 0.74 10.85 -6.75
N SER A 87 -0.56 10.98 -6.53
CA SER A 87 -1.14 10.94 -5.18
C SER A 87 -1.12 9.51 -4.63
N ASP A 88 -1.02 9.37 -3.32
CA ASP A 88 -1.10 8.07 -2.63
C ASP A 88 -2.38 7.33 -3.00
N ASP A 89 -3.50 8.05 -3.11
CA ASP A 89 -4.79 7.55 -3.59
C ASP A 89 -4.69 6.85 -4.96
N GLU A 90 -4.03 7.47 -5.93
CA GLU A 90 -3.88 6.89 -7.27
C GLU A 90 -2.99 5.63 -7.25
N ILE A 91 -1.96 5.62 -6.40
CA ILE A 91 -1.08 4.47 -6.22
C ILE A 91 -1.85 3.32 -5.55
N TYR A 92 -2.65 3.60 -4.51
CA TYR A 92 -3.48 2.60 -3.86
C TYR A 92 -4.54 2.02 -4.79
N ARG A 93 -5.22 2.85 -5.59
CA ARG A 93 -6.16 2.35 -6.62
C ARG A 93 -5.46 1.37 -7.56
N ARG A 94 -4.25 1.69 -8.00
CA ARG A 94 -3.46 0.83 -8.88
C ARG A 94 -3.05 -0.47 -8.19
N LEU A 95 -2.60 -0.41 -6.95
CA LEU A 95 -2.29 -1.60 -6.14
C LEU A 95 -3.50 -2.52 -6.01
N ILE A 96 -4.69 -1.96 -5.75
CA ILE A 96 -5.94 -2.73 -5.62
C ILE A 96 -6.34 -3.34 -6.96
N ASP A 97 -6.29 -2.56 -8.04
CA ASP A 97 -6.61 -3.04 -9.38
C ASP A 97 -5.68 -4.20 -9.77
N THR A 98 -4.37 -4.07 -9.53
CA THR A 98 -3.39 -5.13 -9.75
C THR A 98 -3.66 -6.34 -8.85
N CYS A 99 -3.99 -6.15 -7.58
CA CYS A 99 -4.35 -7.23 -6.65
C CYS A 99 -5.52 -8.07 -7.18
N TYR A 100 -6.62 -7.42 -7.59
CA TYR A 100 -7.77 -8.12 -8.14
C TYR A 100 -7.50 -8.75 -9.51
N GLN A 101 -6.70 -8.11 -10.37
CA GLN A 101 -6.30 -8.71 -11.65
C GLN A 101 -5.61 -10.06 -11.45
N HIS A 102 -4.73 -10.17 -10.45
CA HIS A 102 -3.95 -11.39 -10.21
C HIS A 102 -4.69 -12.44 -9.35
N LEU A 103 -5.46 -12.03 -8.35
CA LEU A 103 -6.16 -12.96 -7.45
C LEU A 103 -7.58 -13.31 -7.91
N GLY A 104 -8.09 -12.67 -8.97
CA GLY A 104 -9.36 -12.97 -9.62
C GLY A 104 -10.27 -11.74 -9.72
N TRP A 105 -10.35 -11.15 -10.92
CA TRP A 105 -11.07 -9.89 -11.17
C TRP A 105 -12.54 -9.91 -10.72
N TRP A 106 -13.20 -11.06 -10.87
CA TRP A 106 -14.60 -11.25 -10.49
C TRP A 106 -14.84 -11.08 -8.98
N LYS A 107 -13.83 -11.35 -8.14
CA LYS A 107 -13.92 -11.22 -6.67
C LYS A 107 -14.19 -9.79 -6.22
N ARG A 108 -13.87 -8.79 -7.04
CA ARG A 108 -14.18 -7.37 -6.77
C ARG A 108 -15.69 -7.10 -6.65
N TRP A 109 -16.51 -7.93 -7.28
CA TRP A 109 -17.96 -7.75 -7.32
C TRP A 109 -18.70 -8.55 -6.25
N LEU A 110 -17.98 -9.36 -5.47
CA LEU A 110 -18.56 -10.10 -4.36
C LEU A 110 -18.78 -9.16 -3.16
N PRO A 111 -20.01 -9.07 -2.62
CA PRO A 111 -20.26 -8.30 -1.41
C PRO A 111 -19.37 -8.77 -0.25
N TYR A 112 -18.75 -7.81 0.45
CA TYR A 112 -17.88 -8.06 1.60
C TYR A 112 -16.65 -8.94 1.32
N PHE A 113 -16.35 -9.28 0.07
CA PHE A 113 -15.09 -9.94 -0.28
C PHE A 113 -14.10 -8.88 -0.75
N GLY A 114 -12.97 -8.78 -0.07
CA GLY A 114 -11.96 -7.79 -0.42
C GLY A 114 -10.76 -7.85 0.49
N ILE A 115 -10.04 -6.74 0.58
CA ILE A 115 -8.81 -6.68 1.36
C ILE A 115 -9.16 -6.77 2.85
N THR A 116 -8.69 -7.83 3.49
CA THR A 116 -8.88 -8.09 4.92
C THR A 116 -7.71 -7.58 5.74
N GLU A 117 -6.52 -7.60 5.15
CA GLU A 117 -5.28 -7.20 5.82
C GLU A 117 -4.27 -6.69 4.80
N VAL A 118 -3.42 -5.76 5.25
CA VAL A 118 -2.31 -5.22 4.49
C VAL A 118 -1.10 -5.23 5.40
N LEU A 119 -0.05 -5.93 4.99
CA LEU A 119 1.16 -6.10 5.77
C LEU A 119 2.35 -5.48 5.04
N GLU A 120 3.23 -4.82 5.79
CA GLU A 120 4.59 -4.59 5.33
C GLU A 120 5.36 -5.91 5.43
N VAL A 121 6.09 -6.25 4.37
CA VAL A 121 6.85 -7.50 4.29
C VAL A 121 8.27 -7.24 3.80
N ASN A 122 9.19 -8.08 4.27
CA ASN A 122 10.48 -8.25 3.65
C ASN A 122 10.41 -9.46 2.70
N PHE A 123 10.93 -9.33 1.48
CA PHE A 123 10.97 -10.42 0.52
C PHE A 123 12.31 -10.55 -0.19
N GLN A 124 12.58 -11.73 -0.72
CA GLN A 124 13.69 -11.97 -1.64
C GLN A 124 13.15 -12.62 -2.91
N PHE A 125 13.67 -12.21 -4.07
CA PHE A 125 13.38 -12.91 -5.31
C PHE A 125 13.93 -14.33 -5.25
N ALA A 126 13.09 -15.31 -5.51
CA ALA A 126 13.45 -16.72 -5.40
C ALA A 126 12.65 -17.55 -6.39
N GLY A 127 13.26 -17.89 -7.53
CA GLY A 127 12.64 -18.80 -8.49
C GLY A 127 12.88 -18.41 -9.94
N PHE A 128 12.04 -18.93 -10.83
CA PHE A 128 12.10 -18.68 -12.25
C PHE A 128 11.12 -17.58 -12.64
N VAL A 129 11.61 -16.49 -13.22
CA VAL A 129 10.76 -15.35 -13.60
C VAL A 129 9.99 -15.68 -14.87
N GLU A 130 8.68 -15.75 -14.74
CA GLU A 130 7.76 -15.91 -15.85
C GLU A 130 7.60 -14.59 -16.64
N PRO A 131 7.27 -14.66 -17.94
CA PRO A 131 7.11 -13.46 -18.78
C PRO A 131 5.85 -12.64 -18.45
N ASP A 132 5.00 -13.12 -17.55
CA ASP A 132 3.75 -12.50 -17.15
C ASP A 132 3.93 -11.33 -16.16
N GLY A 133 5.18 -10.96 -15.87
CA GLY A 133 5.52 -9.86 -14.96
C GLY A 133 5.44 -10.22 -13.49
N ARG A 134 5.28 -11.52 -13.15
CA ARG A 134 5.33 -12.00 -11.76
C ARG A 134 6.75 -12.41 -11.41
N TYR A 135 7.19 -11.94 -10.26
CA TYR A 135 8.47 -12.31 -9.69
C TYR A 135 8.24 -13.30 -8.56
N PRO A 136 8.68 -14.56 -8.67
CA PRO A 136 8.62 -15.48 -7.54
C PRO A 136 9.44 -14.94 -6.37
N ILE A 137 8.86 -14.97 -5.17
CA ILE A 137 9.52 -14.46 -3.97
C ILE A 137 9.43 -15.45 -2.82
N ARG A 138 10.30 -15.25 -1.83
CA ARG A 138 10.09 -15.68 -0.45
C ARG A 138 9.83 -14.43 0.37
N MET A 139 8.64 -14.32 0.97
CA MET A 139 8.29 -13.18 1.82
C MET A 139 8.15 -13.58 3.29
N ASN A 140 8.53 -12.65 4.17
CA ASN A 140 8.36 -12.73 5.61
C ASN A 140 7.68 -11.43 6.09
N PRO A 141 6.55 -11.53 6.80
CA PRO A 141 5.96 -10.37 7.48
C PRO A 141 6.96 -9.70 8.42
N ILE A 142 6.88 -8.38 8.53
CA ILE A 142 7.68 -7.65 9.51
C ILE A 142 7.25 -8.04 10.92
N ASP A 143 8.22 -8.45 11.74
CA ASP A 143 7.98 -8.69 13.16
C ASP A 143 7.91 -7.35 13.90
N LEU A 144 6.67 -6.87 14.07
CA LEU A 144 6.39 -5.59 14.73
C LEU A 144 6.90 -5.53 16.17
N LYS A 145 6.97 -6.69 16.85
CA LYS A 145 7.47 -6.77 18.21
C LYS A 145 8.98 -6.50 18.22
N ASN A 146 9.73 -7.18 17.36
CA ASN A 146 11.17 -6.94 17.23
C ASN A 146 11.47 -5.49 16.81
N VAL A 147 10.68 -4.91 15.89
CA VAL A 147 10.86 -3.50 15.50
C VAL A 147 10.60 -2.56 16.67
N SER A 148 9.56 -2.81 17.47
CA SER A 148 9.27 -2.00 18.66
C SER A 148 10.37 -2.12 19.72
N GLU A 149 10.82 -3.34 20.02
CA GLU A 149 11.90 -3.60 20.98
C GLU A 149 13.22 -2.96 20.53
N GLU A 150 13.53 -2.98 19.23
CA GLU A 150 14.69 -2.29 18.68
C GLU A 150 14.60 -0.78 18.88
N CYS A 151 13.44 -0.17 18.59
CA CYS A 151 13.22 1.25 18.81
C CYS A 151 13.38 1.63 20.28
N GLU A 152 12.80 0.84 21.21
CA GLU A 152 12.93 1.07 22.65
C GLU A 152 14.38 0.94 23.12
N ARG A 153 15.14 -0.02 22.58
CA ARG A 153 16.55 -0.19 22.89
C ARG A 153 17.39 1.03 22.45
N ILE A 154 17.13 1.57 21.26
CA ILE A 154 17.82 2.77 20.76
C ILE A 154 17.45 3.98 21.62
N ILE A 155 16.16 4.19 21.91
CA ILE A 155 15.69 5.29 22.76
C ILE A 155 16.30 5.21 24.17
N ALA A 156 16.42 4.01 24.75
CA ALA A 156 16.98 3.83 26.08
C ALA A 156 18.49 4.15 26.18
N ARG A 157 19.21 4.13 25.07
CA ARG A 157 20.63 4.54 25.02
C ARG A 157 20.80 6.05 25.01
N HIS A 158 19.75 6.80 24.65
CA HIS A 158 19.81 8.25 24.65
C HIS A 158 19.91 8.79 26.09
N PRO A 159 20.90 9.65 26.39
CA PRO A 159 21.01 10.27 27.70
C PRO A 159 19.75 11.08 28.06
N THR A 160 19.21 10.88 29.27
CA THR A 160 17.99 11.55 29.76
C THR A 160 18.21 12.29 31.09
N ASP A 161 19.47 12.51 31.47
CA ASP A 161 19.84 13.13 32.75
C ASP A 161 19.29 14.58 32.84
N PRO A 162 18.67 15.01 33.94
CA PRO A 162 18.19 16.38 34.12
C PRO A 162 19.28 17.47 34.04
N TYR A 163 20.56 17.11 34.15
CA TYR A 163 21.69 18.03 33.89
C TYR A 163 22.19 18.00 32.44
N PHE A 164 21.51 17.25 31.57
CA PHE A 164 21.78 17.18 30.13
C PHE A 164 21.19 18.41 29.44
N ASP A 165 22.02 19.43 29.18
CA ASP A 165 21.58 20.64 28.50
C ASP A 165 21.35 20.37 27.00
N LEU A 166 20.09 20.37 26.59
CA LEU A 166 19.64 20.13 25.21
C LEU A 166 20.14 21.20 24.21
N ASN A 167 20.53 22.38 24.70
CA ASN A 167 20.96 23.51 23.86
C ASN A 167 22.46 23.51 23.58
N ASP A 168 23.26 22.77 24.36
CA ASP A 168 24.69 22.61 24.15
C ASP A 168 24.98 21.18 23.65
N ILE A 169 25.33 21.11 22.36
CA ILE A 169 26.13 20.05 21.72
C ILE A 169 25.34 18.92 21.05
N CYS A 170 25.03 19.16 19.77
CA CYS A 170 25.28 18.28 18.61
C CYS A 170 24.92 19.09 17.35
N LEU A 171 25.73 20.11 17.04
CA LEU A 171 25.43 21.08 15.98
C LEU A 171 25.64 20.53 14.56
N ASN A 172 26.35 19.40 14.42
CA ASN A 172 26.65 18.75 13.14
C ASN A 172 27.07 17.27 13.36
N ASP A 173 27.08 16.45 12.30
CA ASP A 173 27.46 15.02 12.26
C ASP A 173 28.90 14.71 12.72
N SER A 174 29.68 15.73 13.10
CA SER A 174 31.10 15.63 13.46
C SER A 174 31.44 16.10 14.87
N GLN A 175 30.47 16.64 15.63
CA GLN A 175 30.69 17.12 16.99
C GLN A 175 29.66 16.52 17.94
N HIS A 176 30.09 15.50 18.69
CA HIS A 176 29.29 14.82 19.70
C HIS A 176 29.80 15.16 21.10
N SER A 177 28.88 15.33 22.06
CA SER A 177 29.25 15.37 23.47
C SER A 177 29.76 13.99 23.92
N GLU A 178 30.57 13.94 24.98
CA GLU A 178 31.05 12.67 25.55
C GLU A 178 29.89 11.74 25.93
N GLN A 179 28.77 12.31 26.38
CA GLN A 179 27.57 11.56 26.73
C GLN A 179 26.86 10.97 25.49
N CYS A 180 26.86 11.68 24.37
CA CYS A 180 26.41 11.12 23.09
C CYS A 180 27.34 9.98 22.62
N LEU A 181 28.66 10.15 22.75
CA LEU A 181 29.66 9.13 22.38
C LEU A 181 29.49 7.83 23.18
N ILE A 182 29.11 7.90 24.45
CA ILE A 182 28.83 6.72 25.29
C ILE A 182 27.61 5.93 24.79
N GLY A 183 26.61 6.62 24.24
CA GLY A 183 25.40 6.00 23.69
C GLY A 183 25.56 5.44 22.28
N MET A 184 26.58 5.88 21.54
CA MET A 184 26.88 5.43 20.17
C MET A 184 27.53 4.04 20.19
N GLN A 185 27.13 3.16 19.25
CA GLN A 185 27.78 1.85 19.10
C GLN A 185 29.07 1.93 18.29
N GLU A 186 29.09 2.80 17.27
CA GLU A 186 30.26 3.03 16.43
C GLU A 186 30.49 4.53 16.21
N TRP A 187 31.75 4.93 16.13
CA TRP A 187 32.15 6.34 15.96
C TRP A 187 31.73 6.93 14.59
N SER A 188 31.37 6.07 13.62
CA SER A 188 30.89 6.44 12.29
C SER A 188 29.35 6.48 12.17
N GLN A 189 28.62 6.16 13.24
CA GLN A 189 27.17 6.24 13.24
C GLN A 189 26.69 7.69 13.38
N PRO A 190 25.47 8.00 12.90
CA PRO A 190 24.83 9.27 13.23
C PRO A 190 24.74 9.45 14.75
N CYS A 191 24.57 10.70 15.18
CA CYS A 191 24.46 11.00 16.60
C CYS A 191 23.36 10.15 17.26
N ILE A 192 23.61 9.62 18.46
CA ILE A 192 22.60 8.87 19.23
C ILE A 192 21.31 9.66 19.45
N LYS A 193 21.38 11.00 19.48
CA LYS A 193 20.19 11.87 19.51
C LYS A 193 19.35 11.71 18.24
N VAL A 194 19.98 11.77 17.06
CA VAL A 194 19.29 11.61 15.77
C VAL A 194 18.69 10.20 15.68
N GLU A 195 19.46 9.17 16.04
CA GLU A 195 18.96 7.79 16.07
C GLU A 195 17.77 7.61 17.02
N ALA A 196 17.82 8.22 18.21
CA ALA A 196 16.73 8.17 19.17
C ALA A 196 15.48 8.92 18.70
N GLU A 197 15.64 10.09 18.09
CA GLU A 197 14.54 10.85 17.48
C GLU A 197 13.90 10.05 16.33
N GLU A 198 14.70 9.45 15.44
CA GLU A 198 14.22 8.59 14.35
C GLU A 198 13.51 7.33 14.88
N ALA A 199 14.06 6.70 15.92
CA ALA A 199 13.46 5.55 16.59
C ALA A 199 12.12 5.92 17.26
N GLU A 200 12.03 7.08 17.89
CA GLU A 200 10.78 7.57 18.49
C GLU A 200 9.73 7.86 17.42
N GLN A 201 10.13 8.51 16.31
CA GLN A 201 9.26 8.74 15.17
C GLN A 201 8.79 7.42 14.54
N ARG A 202 9.67 6.43 14.38
CA ARG A 202 9.32 5.10 13.88
C ARG A 202 8.35 4.40 14.82
N ARG A 203 8.59 4.41 16.13
CA ARG A 203 7.66 3.86 17.12
C ARG A 203 6.29 4.51 17.06
N LYS A 204 6.22 5.84 16.87
CA LYS A 204 4.96 6.56 16.64
C LYS A 204 4.28 6.08 15.36
N ARG A 205 5.02 5.91 14.25
CA ARG A 205 4.49 5.41 12.97
C ARG A 205 3.87 4.01 13.06
N LEU A 206 4.39 3.13 13.93
CA LEU A 206 3.81 1.79 14.16
C LEU A 206 2.33 1.85 14.61
N LEU A 207 1.92 2.90 15.33
CA LEU A 207 0.52 3.09 15.76
C LEU A 207 -0.42 3.32 14.57
N PHE A 208 0.12 3.73 13.42
CA PHE A 208 -0.64 4.04 12.21
C PHE A 208 -0.72 2.86 11.24
N LEU A 209 -0.14 1.69 11.56
CA LEU A 209 -0.24 0.48 10.72
C LEU A 209 -1.66 0.09 10.30
N PRO A 210 -2.70 0.22 11.16
CA PRO A 210 -4.08 -0.05 10.75
C PRO A 210 -4.53 0.78 9.53
N HIS A 211 -3.96 1.97 9.31
CA HIS A 211 -4.28 2.81 8.15
C HIS A 211 -3.91 2.14 6.83
N LEU A 212 -2.92 1.24 6.76
CA LEU A 212 -2.60 0.52 5.53
C LEU A 212 -3.82 -0.24 4.99
N LYS A 213 -4.54 -0.94 5.88
CA LYS A 213 -5.77 -1.66 5.55
C LYS A 213 -6.88 -0.70 5.16
N GLU A 214 -7.02 0.41 5.87
CA GLU A 214 -8.06 1.40 5.59
C GLU A 214 -7.86 2.09 4.23
N CYS A 215 -6.64 2.52 3.92
CA CYS A 215 -6.26 3.08 2.62
C CYS A 215 -6.48 2.08 1.48
N ALA A 216 -6.19 0.79 1.70
CA ALA A 216 -6.44 -0.23 0.70
C ALA A 216 -7.93 -0.54 0.50
N ARG A 217 -8.79 -0.27 1.50
CA ARG A 217 -10.24 -0.40 1.36
C ARG A 217 -10.89 0.86 0.79
N ASP A 218 -10.34 2.01 1.11
CA ASP A 218 -10.76 3.33 0.63
C ASP A 218 -9.53 4.19 0.27
N PRO A 219 -9.07 4.12 -1.00
CA PRO A 219 -7.89 4.84 -1.48
C PRO A 219 -7.93 6.35 -1.25
N ALA A 220 -9.12 6.95 -1.22
CA ALA A 220 -9.25 8.39 -1.02
C ALA A 220 -8.67 8.84 0.33
N ARG A 221 -8.64 7.96 1.33
CA ARG A 221 -8.06 8.21 2.65
C ARG A 221 -6.53 8.23 2.67
N ALA A 222 -5.87 7.70 1.64
CA ALA A 222 -4.42 7.56 1.62
C ALA A 222 -3.67 8.90 1.51
N ASN A 223 -4.32 9.92 0.93
CA ASN A 223 -3.69 11.23 0.72
C ASN A 223 -3.33 11.88 2.05
N GLY A 224 -2.05 12.23 2.22
CA GLY A 224 -1.53 12.89 3.41
C GLY A 224 -1.23 11.97 4.60
N LEU A 225 -1.45 10.65 4.48
CA LEU A 225 -1.07 9.68 5.50
C LEU A 225 0.33 9.10 5.29
N TYR A 226 0.93 9.31 4.12
CA TYR A 226 2.30 8.89 3.78
C TYR A 226 2.58 7.40 4.05
N THR A 227 1.56 6.56 3.96
CA THR A 227 1.66 5.13 4.34
C THR A 227 2.56 4.33 3.40
N LEU A 228 2.85 4.83 2.20
CA LEU A 228 3.77 4.21 1.25
C LEU A 228 5.26 4.56 1.51
N GLU A 229 5.53 5.53 2.40
CA GLU A 229 6.89 5.88 2.83
C GLU A 229 7.44 4.91 3.89
N GLY A 230 6.64 3.91 4.27
CA GLY A 230 7.00 2.90 5.26
C GLY A 230 6.66 3.34 6.68
N LEU A 231 5.84 2.53 7.35
CA LEU A 231 5.41 2.73 8.73
C LEU A 231 6.27 1.92 9.70
N ALA A 232 6.42 0.61 9.46
CA ALA A 232 7.27 -0.27 10.25
C ALA A 232 8.69 -0.37 9.68
N GLN A 233 8.86 -0.12 8.39
CA GLN A 233 10.15 -0.04 7.69
C GLN A 233 10.32 1.31 6.98
N GLU A 234 11.43 1.50 6.26
CA GLU A 234 11.60 2.64 5.36
C GLU A 234 10.89 2.40 4.01
N SER A 235 10.81 3.43 3.18
CA SER A 235 10.00 3.48 1.95
C SER A 235 9.98 2.19 1.12
N CYS A 236 8.77 1.80 0.75
CA CYS A 236 8.51 0.69 -0.17
C CYS A 236 8.59 1.13 -1.65
N ILE A 237 9.00 2.37 -1.92
CA ILE A 237 9.13 2.94 -3.26
C ILE A 237 10.59 2.89 -3.68
N TYR A 238 10.81 2.26 -4.83
CA TYR A 238 12.11 2.01 -5.41
C TYR A 238 12.31 2.79 -6.69
N ASP A 239 13.55 3.25 -6.90
CA ASP A 239 14.02 3.66 -8.22
C ASP A 239 14.28 2.42 -9.09
N ILE A 240 13.78 2.45 -10.32
CA ILE A 240 13.88 1.36 -11.30
C ILE A 240 14.73 1.79 -12.51
N LYS A 241 14.82 3.10 -12.78
CA LYS A 241 15.56 3.65 -13.94
C LYS A 241 16.65 4.66 -13.56
N GLY A 242 16.92 4.83 -12.26
CA GLY A 242 17.89 5.81 -11.72
C GLY A 242 19.27 5.23 -11.44
N SER A 243 20.20 6.08 -10.98
CA SER A 243 21.56 5.67 -10.56
C SER A 243 21.56 4.70 -9.37
N SER A 244 20.49 4.70 -8.58
CA SER A 244 20.25 3.78 -7.46
C SER A 244 19.22 2.69 -7.80
N GLN A 245 19.13 2.28 -9.08
CA GLN A 245 18.12 1.32 -9.50
C GLN A 245 18.25 -0.03 -8.79
N VAL A 246 17.10 -0.60 -8.45
CA VAL A 246 17.04 -1.99 -8.00
C VAL A 246 17.35 -2.92 -9.17
N VAL A 247 18.17 -3.94 -8.90
CA VAL A 247 18.39 -5.05 -9.83
C VAL A 247 17.12 -5.91 -9.89
N LEU A 248 16.35 -5.73 -10.96
CA LEU A 248 15.22 -6.60 -11.26
C LEU A 248 15.71 -7.88 -11.96
N PRO A 249 15.12 -9.04 -11.63
CA PRO A 249 15.46 -10.27 -12.32
C PRO A 249 14.93 -10.26 -13.76
N LEU A 250 15.73 -10.80 -14.68
CA LEU A 250 15.39 -10.85 -16.10
C LEU A 250 14.37 -11.97 -16.39
N PRO A 251 13.47 -11.78 -17.36
CA PRO A 251 12.54 -12.83 -17.78
C PRO A 251 13.27 -14.09 -18.24
N TYR A 252 12.65 -15.25 -18.01
CA TYR A 252 13.15 -16.58 -18.40
C TYR A 252 14.47 -17.00 -17.74
N GLN A 253 14.82 -16.39 -16.62
CA GLN A 253 16.00 -16.75 -15.86
C GLN A 253 15.61 -17.17 -14.44
N LYS A 254 16.33 -18.19 -13.93
CA LYS A 254 16.30 -18.51 -12.52
C LYS A 254 17.11 -17.44 -11.80
N PHE A 255 16.47 -16.74 -10.87
CA PHE A 255 17.10 -15.71 -10.07
C PHE A 255 16.93 -16.03 -8.59
N GLN A 256 18.01 -15.87 -7.84
CA GLN A 256 18.03 -15.98 -6.40
C GLN A 256 18.65 -14.68 -5.87
N GLY A 257 17.79 -13.79 -5.41
CA GLY A 257 18.19 -12.53 -4.81
C GLY A 257 18.87 -12.78 -3.48
N THR A 258 20.01 -12.14 -3.25
CA THR A 258 20.73 -12.17 -1.97
C THR A 258 20.28 -11.05 -1.03
N ALA A 259 19.75 -9.96 -1.59
CA ALA A 259 19.28 -8.80 -0.83
C ALA A 259 17.79 -8.94 -0.48
N TRP A 260 17.46 -8.61 0.77
CA TRP A 260 16.07 -8.41 1.18
C TRP A 260 15.54 -7.09 0.61
N MET A 261 14.32 -7.17 0.12
CA MET A 261 13.54 -6.07 -0.40
C MET A 261 12.28 -5.88 0.43
N ARG A 262 11.66 -4.72 0.28
CA ARG A 262 10.50 -4.28 1.03
C ARG A 262 9.30 -4.28 0.10
N GLY A 263 8.20 -4.82 0.56
CA GLY A 263 6.96 -4.88 -0.20
C GLY A 263 5.77 -4.66 0.69
N ILE A 264 4.62 -4.54 0.02
CA ILE A 264 3.33 -4.48 0.69
C ILE A 264 2.55 -5.72 0.26
N HIS A 265 2.15 -6.54 1.23
CA HIS A 265 1.35 -7.73 1.03
C HIS A 265 -0.12 -7.43 1.23
N PHE A 266 -0.93 -7.66 0.19
CA PHE A 266 -2.39 -7.57 0.28
C PHE A 266 -2.99 -8.95 0.47
N ILE A 267 -3.80 -9.11 1.52
CA ILE A 267 -4.52 -10.35 1.81
C ILE A 267 -6.00 -10.13 1.48
N LEU A 268 -6.53 -10.97 0.59
CA LEU A 268 -7.95 -10.97 0.24
C LEU A 268 -8.71 -12.02 1.04
N GLY A 269 -9.93 -11.67 1.45
CA GLY A 269 -10.83 -12.58 2.13
C GLY A 269 -12.21 -11.98 2.39
N TRP A 270 -13.00 -12.67 3.20
CA TRP A 270 -14.27 -12.16 3.68
C TRP A 270 -14.04 -11.12 4.78
N GLN A 271 -14.53 -9.89 4.57
CA GLN A 271 -14.44 -8.76 5.48
C GLN A 271 -15.47 -8.91 6.60
N THR A 272 -15.22 -9.83 7.53
CA THR A 272 -16.13 -10.16 8.65
C THR A 272 -16.42 -8.93 9.51
N ASP A 273 -15.44 -8.05 9.71
CA ASP A 273 -15.61 -6.78 10.43
C ASP A 273 -16.67 -5.89 9.79
N ARG A 274 -16.66 -5.75 8.46
CA ARG A 274 -17.71 -5.03 7.73
C ARG A 274 -19.03 -5.78 7.72
N MET A 275 -19.02 -7.10 7.62
CA MET A 275 -20.25 -7.90 7.70
C MET A 275 -20.97 -7.64 9.04
N HIS A 276 -20.25 -7.61 10.16
CA HIS A 276 -20.84 -7.39 11.47
C HIS A 276 -21.39 -5.96 11.66
N ILE A 277 -20.76 -4.96 11.05
CA ILE A 277 -21.14 -3.55 11.20
C ILE A 277 -22.24 -3.16 10.21
N GLU A 278 -22.13 -3.63 8.97
CA GLU A 278 -22.96 -3.18 7.85
C GLU A 278 -24.14 -4.08 7.54
N LEU A 279 -24.13 -5.39 7.88
CA LEU A 279 -25.34 -6.18 7.71
C LEU A 279 -26.37 -5.67 8.71
N PRO A 280 -27.50 -5.08 8.24
CA PRO A 280 -28.58 -4.76 9.13
C PRO A 280 -29.06 -6.07 9.75
N PHE A 281 -29.16 -6.14 11.07
CA PHE A 281 -29.69 -7.31 11.79
C PHE A 281 -30.94 -7.90 11.11
N ARG A 282 -31.80 -7.02 10.56
CA ARG A 282 -33.01 -7.38 9.81
C ARG A 282 -32.76 -8.22 8.56
N VAL A 283 -31.70 -7.90 7.80
CA VAL A 283 -31.34 -8.64 6.58
C VAL A 283 -30.79 -10.01 6.96
N SER A 284 -29.95 -10.09 8.00
CA SER A 284 -29.47 -11.36 8.54
C SER A 284 -30.62 -12.24 9.06
N CYS A 285 -31.57 -11.67 9.78
CA CYS A 285 -32.76 -12.37 10.24
C CYS A 285 -33.66 -12.83 9.08
N ALA A 286 -33.81 -12.02 8.04
CA ALA A 286 -34.58 -12.39 6.85
C ALA A 286 -33.94 -13.57 6.11
N TRP A 287 -32.62 -13.54 5.90
CA TRP A 287 -31.88 -14.65 5.29
C TRP A 287 -31.91 -15.91 6.15
N PHE A 288 -31.79 -15.78 7.47
CA PHE A 288 -31.92 -16.90 8.40
C PHE A 288 -33.33 -17.51 8.35
N GLY A 289 -34.38 -16.68 8.28
CA GLY A 289 -35.75 -17.14 8.08
C GLY A 289 -35.92 -17.90 6.78
N VAL A 290 -35.46 -17.35 5.66
CA VAL A 290 -35.51 -17.99 4.34
C VAL A 290 -34.74 -19.33 4.35
N ALA A 291 -33.54 -19.36 4.93
CA ALA A 291 -32.74 -20.58 5.03
C ALA A 291 -33.43 -21.65 5.89
N SER A 292 -34.05 -21.24 7.00
CA SER A 292 -34.79 -22.16 7.91
C SER A 292 -36.03 -22.75 7.24
N ILE A 293 -36.75 -21.95 6.46
CA ILE A 293 -37.90 -22.38 5.65
C ILE A 293 -37.45 -23.42 4.60
N TRP A 294 -36.36 -23.12 3.88
CA TRP A 294 -35.81 -24.04 2.87
C TRP A 294 -35.27 -25.34 3.47
N LEU A 295 -34.56 -25.26 4.60
CA LEU A 295 -34.08 -26.43 5.32
C LEU A 295 -35.24 -27.33 5.75
N SER A 296 -36.32 -26.72 6.26
CA SER A 296 -37.54 -27.44 6.68
C SER A 296 -38.23 -28.14 5.51
N LEU A 297 -38.33 -27.48 4.35
CA LEU A 297 -38.89 -28.07 3.12
C LEU A 297 -38.05 -29.26 2.63
N VAL A 298 -36.72 -29.14 2.64
CA VAL A 298 -35.81 -30.20 2.17
C VAL A 298 -35.81 -31.39 3.12
N LEU A 299 -35.75 -31.16 4.43
CA LEU A 299 -35.79 -32.22 5.44
C LEU A 299 -37.11 -32.99 5.38
N TRP A 300 -38.25 -32.31 5.28
CA TRP A 300 -39.55 -32.99 5.27
C TRP A 300 -39.80 -33.78 4.00
N ARG A 301 -39.36 -33.26 2.85
CA ARG A 301 -39.43 -33.98 1.58
C ARG A 301 -38.49 -35.19 1.55
N GLY A 302 -37.32 -35.10 2.18
CA GLY A 302 -36.36 -36.20 2.30
C GLY A 302 -36.88 -37.39 3.12
N VAL A 303 -37.86 -37.18 4.00
CA VAL A 303 -38.48 -38.22 4.85
C VAL A 303 -39.75 -38.81 4.20
N GLY A 304 -40.05 -38.44 2.94
CA GLY A 304 -41.19 -38.99 2.19
C GLY A 304 -42.54 -38.31 2.46
N GLY A 305 -42.53 -37.11 3.06
CA GLY A 305 -43.75 -36.33 3.31
C GLY A 305 -44.34 -35.70 2.04
N ASP A 306 -45.67 -35.58 2.01
CA ASP A 306 -46.42 -34.82 1.01
C ASP A 306 -46.03 -33.33 1.04
N TRP A 307 -45.87 -32.73 -0.14
CA TRP A 307 -45.69 -31.30 -0.36
C TRP A 307 -46.66 -30.42 0.41
N GLY A 308 -47.93 -30.79 0.52
CA GLY A 308 -48.94 -30.05 1.27
C GLY A 308 -48.55 -29.87 2.74
N THR A 309 -48.10 -30.94 3.38
CA THR A 309 -47.62 -30.89 4.78
C THR A 309 -46.28 -30.15 4.93
N ALA A 310 -45.38 -30.28 3.95
CA ALA A 310 -44.10 -29.58 3.95
C ALA A 310 -44.28 -28.05 3.86
N PHE A 311 -45.22 -27.58 3.02
CA PHE A 311 -45.56 -26.15 2.94
C PHE A 311 -46.21 -25.62 4.21
N ALA A 312 -47.12 -26.38 4.83
CA ALA A 312 -47.74 -25.98 6.10
C ALA A 312 -46.70 -25.82 7.22
N PHE A 313 -45.76 -26.76 7.34
CA PHE A 313 -44.69 -26.68 8.33
C PHE A 313 -43.74 -25.50 8.07
N ALA A 314 -43.39 -25.27 6.80
CA ALA A 314 -42.57 -24.13 6.38
C ALA A 314 -43.23 -22.78 6.74
N GLN A 315 -44.57 -22.67 6.62
CA GLN A 315 -45.33 -21.49 7.06
C GLN A 315 -45.30 -21.29 8.58
N VAL A 316 -45.38 -22.36 9.37
CA VAL A 316 -45.27 -22.29 10.84
C VAL A 316 -43.88 -21.82 11.28
N VAL A 317 -42.83 -22.32 10.63
CA VAL A 317 -41.45 -21.87 10.87
C VAL A 317 -41.29 -20.41 10.48
N ALA A 318 -41.82 -20.00 9.31
CA ALA A 318 -41.82 -18.60 8.88
C ALA A 318 -42.51 -17.67 9.88
N ALA A 319 -43.69 -18.05 10.38
CA ALA A 319 -44.44 -17.29 11.36
C ALA A 319 -43.71 -17.20 12.71
N SER A 320 -43.09 -18.29 13.15
CA SER A 320 -42.32 -18.34 14.40
C SER A 320 -41.09 -17.44 14.34
N VAL A 321 -40.36 -17.46 13.23
CA VAL A 321 -39.22 -16.55 13.01
C VAL A 321 -39.68 -15.10 12.95
N ALA A 322 -40.81 -14.82 12.27
CA ALA A 322 -41.37 -13.47 12.21
C ALA A 322 -41.74 -12.94 13.61
N ILE A 323 -42.32 -13.78 14.47
CA ILE A 323 -42.67 -13.42 15.87
C ILE A 323 -41.41 -13.15 16.71
N ILE A 324 -40.36 -13.97 16.59
CA ILE A 324 -39.11 -13.74 17.33
C ILE A 324 -38.47 -12.41 16.91
N VAL A 325 -38.44 -12.13 15.61
CA VAL A 325 -37.88 -10.89 15.06
C VAL A 325 -38.69 -9.65 15.48
N THR A 326 -40.02 -9.76 15.60
CA THR A 326 -40.86 -8.65 16.09
C THR A 326 -40.81 -8.50 17.61
N TYR A 327 -40.63 -9.57 18.38
CA TYR A 327 -40.56 -9.55 19.85
C TYR A 327 -39.22 -9.03 20.37
N VAL A 328 -38.10 -9.37 19.72
CA VAL A 328 -36.77 -8.80 20.05
C VAL A 328 -36.71 -7.28 19.77
N ARG A 329 -37.75 -6.71 19.15
CA ARG A 329 -37.86 -5.31 18.76
C ARG A 329 -38.62 -4.43 19.77
N SER A 330 -39.29 -5.02 20.76
CA SER A 330 -40.03 -4.34 21.85
C SER A 330 -39.23 -4.34 23.14
#